data_AF-A0A3R6XRL9-F1
#
_entry.id   AF-A0A3R6XRL9-F1
#
_cell.length_a   1.000
_cell.length_b   1.000
_cell.length_c   1.000
_cell.angle_alpha   90.00
_cell.angle_beta   90.00
_cell.angle_gamma   90.00
#
_symmetry.space_group_name_H-M   'P 1'
#
loop_
_entity.id
_entity.type
_entity.pdbx_description
1 polymer ?
#
loop_
_entity_poly.entity_id
_entity_poly.type
_entity_poly.pdbx_seq_one_letter_code
_entity_poly.pdbx_strand_id
1 'polypeptide(L)'
;MIHFKLDSNWKILSVIRCSNSHATLSVQHIYSGEIKVLSIYAKEHFQHKLYFDISHIKHRHLLPISQIQLKHGWRLVYFPMLTPLKDYIRSNALSLSDILSLAHQLCSALEILHQHNILHLDVSPDNIFVDYDGSFVLGDYSSSRYVFQNNWDNYFTPHFAPPEYQLFKPSIQSDLYSFAVLLFGLLHNGMIPDNIASLSLSDYADYQKKMETHGISYPMELYSCFQKALHTDVHQRYHDVTSFVDNLEQLLHPLLALSSYHLQLIKVTEPFFNIRTTSLAKSSLKDANCPKNTANSPFHFAKPHITLPIRFDFNRRQRPVRSPKFQFFKFSCIHKILGISICCAIVLLFFVGSRLLHPFRNQTSQNTYPESETEHNFSAKTASGPSIEILDISNKQASTIAELCNEQMLEQNWSILYGENNRFSSVDELSDFSNTKQLFLSGNKISSLEPLENLTTLETLIISDNSCTDLLPISNLKQLKVLDLSGNQQLASIDCLASLTKLRILILSDTSVDPASIKKLQVSLPTCNIIY
;
A
#
# COMPACT_ATOMS: atom_id res chain seq x y z
N MET A 1 -16.95 -5.95 -13.11
CA MET A 1 -16.48 -4.67 -12.55
C MET A 1 -17.21 -4.33 -11.27
N ILE A 2 -16.50 -3.85 -10.25
CA ILE A 2 -17.09 -3.23 -9.06
C ILE A 2 -16.68 -1.76 -9.07
N HIS A 3 -17.64 -0.84 -9.22
CA HIS A 3 -17.38 0.59 -9.07
C HIS A 3 -17.03 0.89 -7.62
N PHE A 4 -15.73 0.86 -7.30
CA PHE A 4 -15.24 1.17 -5.97
C PHE A 4 -15.19 2.68 -5.73
N LYS A 5 -16.37 3.27 -5.60
CA LYS A 5 -16.50 4.64 -5.12
C LYS A 5 -16.33 4.63 -3.60
N LEU A 6 -15.26 5.25 -3.11
CA LEU A 6 -15.16 5.64 -1.70
C LEU A 6 -16.40 6.44 -1.27
N ASP A 7 -16.73 6.43 0.02
CA ASP A 7 -17.83 7.26 0.51
C ASP A 7 -17.60 8.72 0.12
N SER A 8 -18.68 9.48 -0.10
CA SER A 8 -18.63 10.88 -0.59
C SER A 8 -17.78 11.83 0.25
N ASN A 9 -17.36 11.38 1.42
CA ASN A 9 -16.62 12.11 2.42
C ASN A 9 -15.11 11.85 2.33
N TRP A 10 -14.64 10.89 1.52
CA TRP A 10 -13.23 10.57 1.32
C TRP A 10 -12.79 10.86 -0.11
N LYS A 11 -11.63 11.51 -0.24
CA LYS A 11 -10.96 11.83 -1.52
C LYS A 11 -9.61 11.09 -1.56
N ILE A 12 -9.30 10.43 -2.66
CA ILE A 12 -8.00 9.75 -2.83
C ILE A 12 -6.94 10.80 -3.20
N LEU A 13 -5.77 10.71 -2.56
CA LEU A 13 -4.62 11.58 -2.79
C LEU A 13 -3.55 10.89 -3.64
N SER A 14 -3.22 9.64 -3.33
CA SER A 14 -2.26 8.82 -4.09
C SER A 14 -2.51 7.32 -3.91
N VAL A 15 -2.01 6.52 -4.85
CA VAL A 15 -1.82 5.07 -4.66
C VAL A 15 -0.45 4.87 -4.00
N ILE A 16 -0.39 4.10 -2.92
CA ILE A 16 0.87 3.73 -2.23
C ILE A 16 1.35 2.36 -2.73
N ARG A 17 0.43 1.40 -2.84
CA ARG A 17 0.69 0.04 -3.36
C ARG A 17 -0.57 -0.50 -4.04
N CYS A 18 -0.41 -1.29 -5.09
CA CYS A 18 -1.51 -2.03 -5.72
C CYS A 18 -1.05 -3.44 -6.11
N SER A 19 -1.94 -4.41 -6.02
CA SER A 19 -1.76 -5.79 -6.46
C SER A 19 -3.12 -6.42 -6.80
N ASN A 20 -3.12 -7.62 -7.38
CA ASN A 20 -4.33 -8.32 -7.80
C ASN A 20 -5.33 -8.60 -6.67
N SER A 21 -4.91 -8.58 -5.39
CA SER A 21 -5.74 -8.90 -4.22
C SER A 21 -5.80 -7.81 -3.15
N HIS A 22 -4.94 -6.79 -3.24
CA HIS A 22 -4.78 -5.77 -2.22
C HIS A 22 -4.34 -4.42 -2.83
N ALA A 23 -4.93 -3.32 -2.36
CA ALA A 23 -4.48 -1.97 -2.69
C ALA A 23 -4.37 -1.12 -1.41
N THR A 24 -3.33 -0.30 -1.30
CA THR A 24 -3.14 0.66 -0.20
C THR A 24 -2.98 2.07 -0.77
N LEU A 25 -3.74 3.02 -0.22
CA LEU A 25 -3.93 4.38 -0.73
C LEU A 25 -3.71 5.42 0.36
N SER A 26 -3.32 6.62 -0.04
CA SER A 26 -3.50 7.82 0.77
C SER A 26 -4.88 8.42 0.48
N VAL A 27 -5.68 8.67 1.51
CA VAL A 27 -7.02 9.27 1.41
C VAL A 27 -7.19 10.43 2.38
N GLN A 28 -7.98 11.43 2.00
CA GLN A 28 -8.29 12.61 2.80
C GLN A 28 -9.79 12.74 3.05
N HIS A 29 -10.20 12.97 4.29
CA HIS A 29 -11.58 13.27 4.63
C HIS A 29 -11.91 14.71 4.23
N ILE A 30 -12.92 14.89 3.38
CA ILE A 30 -13.23 16.15 2.70
C ILE A 30 -13.63 17.27 3.66
N TYR A 31 -14.25 16.95 4.80
CA TYR A 31 -14.76 17.95 5.74
C TYR A 31 -13.76 18.32 6.85
N SER A 32 -12.96 17.37 7.33
CA SER A 32 -11.97 17.61 8.41
C SER A 32 -10.56 17.86 7.88
N GLY A 33 -10.28 17.52 6.62
CA GLY A 33 -8.92 17.57 6.04
C GLY A 33 -8.00 16.43 6.51
N GLU A 34 -8.46 15.58 7.44
CA GLU A 34 -7.72 14.44 8.02
C GLU A 34 -7.24 13.48 6.93
N ILE A 35 -5.97 13.08 6.99
CA ILE A 35 -5.36 12.14 6.04
C ILE A 35 -5.21 10.77 6.72
N LYS A 36 -5.61 9.71 6.01
CA LYS A 36 -5.49 8.31 6.43
C LYS A 36 -4.86 7.45 5.34
N VAL A 37 -4.33 6.32 5.76
CA VAL A 37 -4.02 5.21 4.87
C VAL A 37 -5.27 4.34 4.77
N LEU A 38 -5.69 4.00 3.55
CA LEU A 38 -6.77 3.06 3.28
C LEU A 38 -6.19 1.83 2.59
N SER A 39 -6.31 0.68 3.25
CA SER A 39 -6.02 -0.63 2.66
C SER A 39 -7.32 -1.33 2.26
N ILE A 40 -7.34 -1.89 1.06
CA ILE A 40 -8.49 -2.55 0.43
C ILE A 40 -8.08 -3.98 0.14
N TYR A 41 -8.86 -4.96 0.61
CA TYR A 41 -8.55 -6.39 0.52
C TYR A 41 -9.70 -7.16 -0.13
N ALA A 42 -9.34 -8.08 -1.02
CA ALA A 42 -10.25 -9.08 -1.58
C ALA A 42 -10.90 -9.94 -0.48
N LYS A 43 -12.09 -10.49 -0.75
CA LYS A 43 -12.84 -11.30 0.24
C LYS A 43 -12.05 -12.54 0.68
N GLU A 44 -11.46 -13.26 -0.26
CA GLU A 44 -10.65 -14.45 -0.03
C GLU A 44 -9.31 -14.18 0.69
N HIS A 45 -8.84 -12.93 0.69
CA HIS A 45 -7.55 -12.54 1.27
C HIS A 45 -7.68 -11.66 2.53
N PHE A 46 -8.85 -11.62 3.18
CA PHE A 46 -9.06 -10.82 4.40
C PHE A 46 -9.57 -11.62 5.61
N GLN A 47 -8.76 -11.66 6.67
CA GLN A 47 -9.12 -12.31 7.93
C GLN A 47 -10.00 -11.39 8.79
N HIS A 48 -11.29 -11.30 8.45
CA HIS A 48 -12.21 -10.33 9.07
C HIS A 48 -12.30 -10.41 10.60
N LYS A 49 -12.34 -11.63 11.16
CA LYS A 49 -12.38 -11.83 12.61
C LYS A 49 -11.08 -11.39 13.28
N LEU A 50 -9.91 -11.67 12.67
CA LEU A 50 -8.61 -11.23 13.17
C LEU A 50 -8.51 -9.70 13.19
N TYR A 51 -8.81 -9.02 12.08
CA TYR A 51 -8.74 -7.56 12.02
C TYR A 51 -9.76 -6.90 12.97
N PHE A 52 -10.94 -7.50 13.14
CA PHE A 52 -11.91 -7.05 14.14
C PHE A 52 -11.34 -7.17 15.55
N ASP A 53 -10.73 -8.31 15.92
CA ASP A 53 -10.17 -8.51 17.26
C ASP A 53 -8.97 -7.59 17.52
N ILE A 54 -8.05 -7.45 16.56
CA ILE A 54 -6.94 -6.47 16.61
C ILE A 54 -7.47 -5.03 16.80
N SER A 55 -8.56 -4.65 16.14
CA SER A 55 -9.13 -3.30 16.31
C SER A 55 -9.61 -2.98 17.74
N HIS A 56 -9.88 -4.00 18.56
CA HIS A 56 -10.25 -3.85 19.97
C HIS A 56 -9.04 -3.82 20.92
N ILE A 57 -7.87 -4.28 20.48
CA ILE A 57 -6.62 -4.14 21.23
C ILE A 57 -6.19 -2.68 21.21
N LYS A 58 -6.27 -2.00 22.36
CA LYS A 58 -5.84 -0.61 22.52
C LYS A 58 -4.44 -0.57 23.11
N HIS A 59 -3.45 -0.35 22.26
CA HIS A 59 -2.04 -0.25 22.64
C HIS A 59 -1.37 0.92 21.92
N ARG A 60 -0.47 1.66 22.58
CA ARG A 60 0.19 2.84 21.99
C ARG A 60 1.05 2.48 20.79
N HIS A 61 1.72 1.34 20.86
CA HIS A 61 2.72 0.90 19.88
C HIS A 61 2.17 -0.13 18.88
N LEU A 62 0.84 -0.26 18.77
CA LEU A 62 0.17 -0.98 17.68
C LEU A 62 -0.58 0.01 16.78
N LEU A 63 -0.43 -0.12 15.47
CA LEU A 63 -1.05 0.74 14.47
C LEU A 63 -2.58 0.61 14.57
N PRO A 64 -3.30 1.66 15.01
CA PRO A 64 -4.70 1.53 15.34
C PRO A 64 -5.54 1.40 14.07
N ILE A 65 -6.27 0.29 13.96
CA ILE A 65 -7.35 0.15 12.97
C ILE A 65 -8.45 1.15 13.35
N SER A 66 -8.51 2.27 12.61
CA SER A 66 -9.46 3.35 12.85
C SER A 66 -10.88 2.95 12.46
N GLN A 67 -11.02 2.17 11.40
CA GLN A 67 -12.31 1.77 10.85
C GLN A 67 -12.15 0.54 9.95
N ILE A 68 -13.11 -0.38 10.00
CA ILE A 68 -13.29 -1.46 9.03
C ILE A 68 -14.63 -1.24 8.33
N GLN A 69 -14.68 -1.28 6.99
CA GLN A 69 -15.94 -1.27 6.22
C GLN A 69 -16.01 -2.46 5.27
N LEU A 70 -17.23 -2.93 5.00
CA LEU A 70 -17.54 -3.84 3.91
C LEU A 70 -18.23 -3.04 2.79
N LYS A 71 -17.66 -3.03 1.58
CA LYS A 71 -18.26 -2.34 0.42
C LYS A 71 -18.17 -3.19 -0.84
N HIS A 72 -19.30 -3.60 -1.39
CA HIS A 72 -19.37 -4.47 -2.58
C HIS A 72 -18.48 -5.73 -2.48
N GLY A 73 -18.49 -6.43 -1.34
CA GLY A 73 -17.66 -7.62 -1.09
C GLY A 73 -16.25 -7.34 -0.57
N TRP A 74 -15.70 -6.15 -0.84
CA TRP A 74 -14.38 -5.71 -0.41
C TRP A 74 -14.30 -5.35 1.06
N ARG A 75 -13.11 -5.51 1.65
CA ARG A 75 -12.81 -5.08 3.01
C ARG A 75 -11.88 -3.89 2.99
N LEU A 76 -12.36 -2.79 3.57
CA LEU A 76 -11.63 -1.53 3.72
C LEU A 76 -11.13 -1.47 5.15
N VAL A 77 -9.87 -1.13 5.34
CA VAL A 77 -9.27 -0.88 6.64
C VAL A 77 -8.57 0.47 6.59
N TYR A 78 -8.96 1.35 7.51
CA TYR A 78 -8.39 2.70 7.61
C TYR A 78 -7.40 2.75 8.78
N PHE A 79 -6.21 3.27 8.52
CA PHE A 79 -5.12 3.46 9.47
C PHE A 79 -4.73 4.95 9.52
N PRO A 80 -4.13 5.46 10.60
CA PRO A 80 -3.50 6.78 10.57
C PRO A 80 -2.36 6.84 9.54
N MET A 81 -2.08 8.02 9.02
CA MET A 81 -0.95 8.25 8.13
C MET A 81 0.33 8.49 8.95
N LEU A 82 1.14 7.44 9.10
CA LEU A 82 2.44 7.46 9.78
C LEU A 82 3.59 7.25 8.80
N THR A 83 4.83 7.56 9.20
CA THR A 83 6.01 7.39 8.33
C THR A 83 6.59 5.98 8.49
N PRO A 84 6.73 5.15 7.45
CA PRO A 84 7.38 3.84 7.57
C PRO A 84 8.83 3.97 8.08
N LEU A 85 9.25 3.08 8.96
CA LEU A 85 10.57 3.10 9.59
C LEU A 85 11.66 3.11 8.51
N LYS A 86 11.57 2.24 7.50
CA LYS A 86 12.49 2.21 6.35
C LYS A 86 12.73 3.57 5.69
N ASP A 87 11.72 4.45 5.66
CA ASP A 87 11.80 5.76 5.03
C ASP A 87 12.31 6.81 6.01
N TYR A 88 11.95 6.67 7.30
CA TYR A 88 12.53 7.46 8.38
C TYR A 88 14.06 7.28 8.48
N ILE A 89 14.54 6.03 8.55
CA ILE A 89 15.98 5.71 8.70
C ILE A 89 16.82 5.91 7.41
N ARG A 90 16.20 6.27 6.28
CA ARG A 90 16.92 6.77 5.09
C ARG A 90 17.41 8.20 5.27
N SER A 91 16.67 9.02 6.00
CA SER A 91 16.94 10.47 6.18
C SER A 91 17.42 10.82 7.58
N ASN A 92 17.15 9.97 8.57
CA ASN A 92 17.51 10.17 9.97
C ASN A 92 18.45 9.04 10.42
N ALA A 93 19.48 9.38 11.20
CA ALA A 93 20.26 8.41 11.93
C ALA A 93 19.60 8.15 13.30
N LEU A 94 19.72 6.94 13.82
CA LEU A 94 19.23 6.58 15.16
C LEU A 94 20.39 6.63 16.16
N SER A 95 20.15 7.07 17.38
CA SER A 95 21.07 6.82 18.49
C SER A 95 20.87 5.42 19.06
N LEU A 96 21.81 4.94 19.88
CA LEU A 96 21.62 3.71 20.65
C LEU A 96 20.39 3.80 21.58
N SER A 97 20.07 5.00 22.08
CA SER A 97 18.88 5.25 22.90
C SER A 97 17.58 5.11 22.08
N ASP A 98 17.58 5.52 20.82
CA ASP A 98 16.41 5.38 19.95
C ASP A 98 16.14 3.91 19.60
N ILE A 99 17.20 3.12 19.38
CA ILE A 99 17.07 1.67 19.13
C ILE A 99 16.58 0.92 20.37
N LEU A 100 17.07 1.27 21.58
CA LEU A 100 16.56 0.67 22.81
C LEU A 100 15.10 1.09 23.09
N SER A 101 14.75 2.35 22.81
CA SER A 101 13.37 2.85 22.86
C SER A 101 12.46 2.10 21.88
N LEU A 102 12.90 1.90 20.64
CA LEU A 102 12.23 1.08 19.63
C LEU A 102 12.05 -0.36 20.11
N ALA A 103 13.09 -0.97 20.69
CA ALA A 103 13.04 -2.34 21.21
C ALA A 103 11.94 -2.48 22.29
N HIS A 104 11.92 -1.61 23.29
CA HIS A 104 10.87 -1.62 24.33
C HIS A 104 9.47 -1.43 23.78
N GLN A 105 9.29 -0.45 22.88
CA GLN A 105 7.99 -0.10 22.31
C GLN A 105 7.41 -1.24 21.46
N LEU A 106 8.24 -1.87 20.61
CA LEU A 106 7.81 -3.00 19.78
C LEU A 106 7.70 -4.30 20.57
N CYS A 107 8.50 -4.51 21.61
CA CYS A 107 8.36 -5.64 22.53
C CYS A 107 6.99 -5.63 23.19
N SER A 108 6.59 -4.50 23.77
CA SER A 108 5.28 -4.31 24.39
C SER A 108 4.13 -4.47 23.36
N ALA A 109 4.33 -4.07 22.11
CA ALA A 109 3.38 -4.29 21.01
C ALA A 109 3.23 -5.77 20.60
N LEU A 110 4.32 -6.54 20.57
CA LEU A 110 4.29 -7.98 20.28
C LEU A 110 3.71 -8.77 21.46
N GLU A 111 4.09 -8.43 22.69
CA GLU A 111 3.58 -9.05 23.92
C GLU A 111 2.05 -8.98 24.00
N ILE A 112 1.45 -7.80 23.75
CA ILE A 112 -0.01 -7.66 23.81
C ILE A 112 -0.72 -8.44 22.67
N LEU A 113 -0.10 -8.60 21.49
CA LEU A 113 -0.63 -9.49 20.45
C LEU A 113 -0.55 -10.97 20.89
N HIS A 114 0.59 -11.38 21.45
CA HIS A 114 0.83 -12.75 21.93
C HIS A 114 -0.14 -13.12 23.06
N GLN A 115 -0.43 -12.21 23.99
CA GLN A 115 -1.47 -12.37 25.03
C GLN A 115 -2.87 -12.61 24.45
N HIS A 116 -3.16 -12.06 23.26
CA HIS A 116 -4.41 -12.31 22.51
C HIS A 116 -4.34 -13.55 21.59
N ASN A 117 -3.28 -14.36 21.69
CA ASN A 117 -2.97 -15.50 20.82
C ASN A 117 -2.84 -15.13 19.34
N ILE A 118 -2.36 -13.92 19.04
CA ILE A 118 -2.13 -13.40 17.69
C ILE A 118 -0.62 -13.31 17.45
N LEU A 119 -0.14 -13.85 16.33
CA LEU A 119 1.23 -13.71 15.84
C LEU A 119 1.28 -12.64 14.74
N HIS A 120 2.35 -11.86 14.69
CA HIS A 120 2.52 -10.78 13.71
C HIS A 120 3.00 -11.29 12.34
N LEU A 121 4.07 -12.08 12.36
CA LEU A 121 4.70 -12.87 11.30
C LEU A 121 5.42 -12.15 10.16
N ASP A 122 5.42 -10.82 10.14
CA ASP A 122 6.26 -10.03 9.22
C ASP A 122 6.81 -8.77 9.93
N VAL A 123 7.53 -8.95 11.04
CA VAL A 123 8.22 -7.85 11.74
C VAL A 123 9.41 -7.38 10.89
N SER A 124 9.29 -6.20 10.28
CA SER A 124 10.26 -5.66 9.32
C SER A 124 10.23 -4.11 9.29
N PRO A 125 11.26 -3.44 8.73
CA PRO A 125 11.28 -1.97 8.58
C PRO A 125 10.16 -1.38 7.71
N ASP A 126 9.51 -2.19 6.86
CA ASP A 126 8.34 -1.81 6.06
C ASP A 126 7.06 -1.71 6.89
N ASN A 127 6.96 -2.54 7.93
CA ASN A 127 5.75 -2.77 8.72
C ASN A 127 5.82 -2.11 10.11
N ILE A 128 6.89 -1.36 10.38
CA ILE A 128 7.04 -0.50 11.55
C ILE A 128 6.92 0.95 11.08
N PHE A 129 6.29 1.80 11.89
CA PHE A 129 6.03 3.19 11.59
C PHE A 129 6.53 4.10 12.71
N VAL A 130 6.85 5.34 12.36
CA VAL A 130 7.21 6.42 13.27
C VAL A 130 6.06 7.43 13.29
N ASP A 131 5.56 7.73 14.49
CA ASP A 131 4.49 8.70 14.74
C ASP A 131 5.05 10.13 14.86
N TYR A 132 4.17 11.14 14.87
CA TYR A 132 4.56 12.56 14.89
C TYR A 132 5.31 13.00 16.16
N ASP A 133 5.23 12.22 17.23
CA ASP A 133 5.98 12.43 18.48
C ASP A 133 7.33 11.68 18.53
N GLY A 134 7.68 10.97 17.46
CA GLY A 134 8.89 10.14 17.37
C GLY A 134 8.75 8.73 17.95
N SER A 135 7.57 8.32 18.43
CA SER A 135 7.34 6.96 18.90
C SER A 135 7.19 5.96 17.75
N PHE A 136 7.55 4.70 18.02
CA PHE A 136 7.52 3.58 17.08
C PHE A 136 6.25 2.75 17.26
N VAL A 137 5.69 2.30 16.14
CA VAL A 137 4.37 1.66 16.07
C VAL A 137 4.44 0.47 15.11
N LEU A 138 4.09 -0.74 15.58
CA LEU A 138 4.01 -1.96 14.76
C LEU A 138 2.69 -2.00 13.98
N GLY A 139 2.71 -2.36 12.70
CA GLY A 139 1.53 -2.42 11.84
C GLY A 139 1.66 -3.37 10.65
N ASP A 140 0.74 -3.25 9.69
CA ASP A 140 0.49 -4.22 8.61
C ASP A 140 0.22 -5.66 9.08
N TYR A 141 -1.02 -5.87 9.56
CA TYR A 141 -1.51 -7.16 10.03
C TYR A 141 -1.86 -8.18 8.93
N SER A 142 -1.35 -8.01 7.69
CA SER A 142 -1.71 -8.88 6.56
C SER A 142 -1.17 -10.31 6.70
N SER A 143 0.03 -10.47 7.23
CA SER A 143 0.67 -11.76 7.51
C SER A 143 0.19 -12.41 8.82
N SER A 144 -0.40 -11.62 9.71
CA SER A 144 -0.77 -12.00 11.07
C SER A 144 -1.85 -13.09 11.11
N ARG A 145 -1.91 -13.87 12.20
CA ARG A 145 -2.88 -14.96 12.40
C ARG A 145 -2.97 -15.39 13.85
N TYR A 146 -3.97 -16.20 14.18
CA TYR A 146 -4.00 -16.87 15.48
C TYR A 146 -2.97 -18.00 15.55
N VAL A 147 -2.38 -18.22 16.74
CA VAL A 147 -1.37 -19.27 17.01
C VAL A 147 -1.78 -20.67 16.53
N PHE A 148 -3.08 -21.00 16.56
CA PHE A 148 -3.60 -22.34 16.28
C PHE A 148 -4.11 -22.57 14.83
N GLN A 149 -3.79 -21.68 13.88
CA GLN A 149 -4.43 -21.65 12.56
C GLN A 149 -3.65 -22.41 11.46
N ASN A 150 -4.28 -23.43 10.87
CA ASN A 150 -3.61 -24.41 9.97
C ASN A 150 -3.90 -24.27 8.45
N ASN A 151 -4.60 -23.23 7.95
CA ASN A 151 -4.81 -22.99 6.50
C ASN A 151 -4.08 -21.72 5.97
N TRP A 152 -3.31 -21.85 4.86
CA TRP A 152 -2.17 -20.97 4.55
C TRP A 152 -1.94 -20.67 3.05
N ASP A 153 -1.60 -19.41 2.79
CA ASP A 153 -0.64 -18.98 1.76
C ASP A 153 0.46 -18.15 2.45
N ASN A 154 1.73 -18.33 2.09
CA ASN A 154 2.85 -17.70 2.77
C ASN A 154 3.35 -16.45 2.06
N TYR A 155 3.50 -15.38 2.83
CA TYR A 155 4.27 -14.18 2.51
C TYR A 155 5.24 -13.91 3.66
N PHE A 156 6.48 -13.56 3.35
CA PHE A 156 7.53 -13.30 4.34
C PHE A 156 8.62 -12.41 3.73
N THR A 157 9.26 -11.60 4.57
CA THR A 157 10.41 -10.78 4.16
C THR A 157 11.69 -11.63 4.26
N PRO A 158 12.37 -12.01 3.15
CA PRO A 158 13.30 -13.15 3.12
C PRO A 158 14.42 -13.18 4.17
N HIS A 159 14.99 -12.03 4.51
CA HIS A 159 16.09 -11.94 5.48
C HIS A 159 15.61 -11.96 6.94
N PHE A 160 14.33 -11.63 7.18
CA PHE A 160 13.70 -11.57 8.50
C PHE A 160 12.96 -12.86 8.85
N ALA A 161 12.72 -13.73 7.88
CA ALA A 161 11.94 -14.94 8.07
C ALA A 161 12.73 -16.01 8.84
N PRO A 162 12.10 -16.65 9.85
CA PRO A 162 12.77 -17.67 10.62
C PRO A 162 12.79 -19.03 9.89
N PRO A 163 13.80 -19.89 10.16
CA PRO A 163 13.96 -21.18 9.46
C PRO A 163 12.72 -22.07 9.47
N GLU A 164 11.96 -22.09 10.57
CA GLU A 164 10.76 -22.93 10.73
C GLU A 164 9.56 -22.53 9.84
N TYR A 165 9.61 -21.39 9.14
CA TYR A 165 8.60 -21.07 8.11
C TYR A 165 8.57 -22.10 6.97
N GLN A 166 9.70 -22.75 6.68
CA GLN A 166 9.77 -23.87 5.72
C GLN A 166 9.05 -25.12 6.23
N LEU A 167 8.96 -25.30 7.55
CA LEU A 167 8.31 -26.43 8.23
C LEU A 167 6.84 -26.16 8.57
N PHE A 168 6.34 -24.98 8.21
CA PHE A 168 4.96 -24.55 8.44
C PHE A 168 4.54 -24.65 9.92
N LYS A 169 5.36 -24.11 10.84
CA LYS A 169 5.05 -24.03 12.30
C LYS A 169 5.49 -22.70 12.95
N PRO A 170 4.82 -21.55 12.69
CA PRO A 170 5.09 -20.30 13.37
C PRO A 170 4.69 -20.39 14.83
N SER A 171 5.34 -19.54 15.63
CA SER A 171 5.16 -19.43 17.07
C SER A 171 5.47 -18.01 17.52
N ILE A 172 5.32 -17.70 18.81
CA ILE A 172 5.78 -16.43 19.37
C ILE A 172 7.30 -16.25 19.18
N GLN A 173 8.05 -17.35 19.13
CA GLN A 173 9.49 -17.36 18.85
C GLN A 173 9.83 -17.11 17.37
N SER A 174 8.84 -17.15 16.47
CA SER A 174 9.00 -16.73 15.07
C SER A 174 8.96 -15.21 14.94
N ASP A 175 8.03 -14.54 15.64
CA ASP A 175 8.04 -13.07 15.77
C ASP A 175 9.32 -12.58 16.45
N LEU A 176 9.76 -13.28 17.50
CA LEU A 176 11.02 -13.02 18.20
C LEU A 176 12.21 -13.04 17.25
N TYR A 177 12.32 -14.04 16.38
CA TYR A 177 13.41 -14.14 15.43
C TYR A 177 13.41 -12.94 14.47
N SER A 178 12.27 -12.61 13.84
CA SER A 178 12.18 -11.46 12.93
C SER A 178 12.50 -10.14 13.63
N PHE A 179 12.06 -9.98 14.88
CA PHE A 179 12.39 -8.85 15.73
C PHE A 179 13.87 -8.79 16.13
N ALA A 180 14.50 -9.94 16.39
CA ALA A 180 15.94 -10.03 16.63
C ALA A 180 16.77 -9.70 15.38
N VAL A 181 16.34 -10.11 14.17
CA VAL A 181 16.97 -9.71 12.91
C VAL A 181 16.88 -8.19 12.72
N LEU A 182 15.73 -7.59 13.03
CA LEU A 182 15.55 -6.14 12.98
C LEU A 182 16.53 -5.42 13.92
N LEU A 183 16.55 -5.78 15.22
CA LEU A 183 17.41 -5.11 16.19
C LEU A 183 18.90 -5.36 15.90
N PHE A 184 19.26 -6.55 15.43
CA PHE A 184 20.61 -6.83 14.93
C PHE A 184 20.96 -5.90 13.77
N GLY A 185 20.11 -5.81 12.75
CA GLY A 185 20.35 -4.94 11.61
C GLY A 185 20.50 -3.48 12.03
N LEU A 186 19.62 -2.97 12.89
CA LEU A 186 19.71 -1.59 13.39
C LEU A 186 21.02 -1.34 14.16
N LEU A 187 21.39 -2.18 15.12
CA LEU A 187 22.62 -1.98 15.91
C LEU A 187 23.92 -2.08 15.08
N HIS A 188 23.86 -2.72 13.91
CA HIS A 188 25.01 -2.96 13.02
C HIS A 188 24.92 -2.19 11.70
N ASN A 189 24.36 -0.97 11.70
CA ASN A 189 24.28 -0.08 10.53
C ASN A 189 23.58 -0.71 9.29
N GLY A 190 22.67 -1.66 9.47
CA GLY A 190 21.98 -2.40 8.40
C GLY A 190 22.71 -3.66 7.92
N MET A 191 23.86 -3.99 8.50
CA MET A 191 24.75 -5.05 8.02
C MET A 191 24.34 -6.43 8.56
N ILE A 192 23.34 -7.04 7.94
CA ILE A 192 22.89 -8.42 8.22
C ILE A 192 23.77 -9.43 7.43
N PRO A 193 24.29 -10.51 8.06
CA PRO A 193 24.93 -11.61 7.34
C PRO A 193 23.92 -12.45 6.53
N ASP A 194 24.30 -12.92 5.34
CA ASP A 194 23.43 -13.72 4.44
C ASP A 194 22.82 -14.97 5.11
N ASN A 195 23.54 -15.56 6.08
CA ASN A 195 23.05 -16.65 6.92
C ASN A 195 23.06 -16.26 8.41
N ILE A 196 22.27 -15.24 8.77
CA ILE A 196 22.11 -14.79 10.16
C ILE A 196 21.60 -15.88 11.12
N ALA A 197 20.98 -16.96 10.62
CA ALA A 197 20.60 -18.12 11.42
C ALA A 197 21.80 -18.99 11.87
N SER A 198 22.99 -18.79 11.29
CA SER A 198 24.21 -19.56 11.61
C SER A 198 25.27 -18.75 12.36
N LEU A 199 24.89 -17.67 13.06
CA LEU A 199 25.82 -16.89 13.88
C LEU A 199 26.59 -17.80 14.85
N SER A 200 27.91 -17.70 14.84
CA SER A 200 28.82 -18.51 15.65
C SER A 200 29.81 -17.62 16.40
N LEU A 201 30.14 -18.00 17.64
CA LEU A 201 31.17 -17.29 18.43
C LEU A 201 32.56 -17.34 17.78
N SER A 202 32.81 -18.28 16.86
CA SER A 202 34.02 -18.29 16.01
C SER A 202 34.14 -17.03 15.16
N ASP A 203 33.00 -16.51 14.71
CA ASP A 203 32.93 -15.44 13.70
C ASP A 203 32.93 -14.06 14.37
N TYR A 204 32.78 -14.02 15.70
CA TYR A 204 32.75 -12.82 16.51
C TYR A 204 33.98 -11.93 16.28
N ALA A 205 35.17 -12.49 16.15
CA ALA A 205 36.41 -11.71 15.97
C ALA A 205 36.40 -10.91 14.66
N ASP A 206 36.00 -11.53 13.55
CA ASP A 206 35.90 -10.88 12.23
C ASP A 206 34.73 -9.89 12.18
N TYR A 207 33.61 -10.24 12.81
CA TYR A 207 32.45 -9.37 12.97
C TYR A 207 32.79 -8.12 13.81
N GLN A 208 33.45 -8.28 14.95
CA GLN A 208 33.86 -7.20 15.86
C GLN A 208 34.80 -6.23 15.16
N LYS A 209 35.82 -6.76 14.47
CA LYS A 209 36.74 -5.98 13.63
C LYS A 209 36.00 -5.15 12.56
N LYS A 210 34.88 -5.66 12.02
CA LYS A 210 34.02 -4.97 11.04
C LYS A 210 33.15 -3.88 11.68
N MET A 211 32.78 -4.01 12.95
CA MET A 211 32.08 -2.97 13.72
C MET A 211 33.05 -1.86 14.15
N GLU A 212 34.29 -2.22 14.51
CA GLU A 212 35.33 -1.26 14.92
C GLU A 212 35.70 -0.28 13.80
N THR A 213 35.65 -0.68 12.51
CA THR A 213 35.83 0.27 11.39
C THR A 213 34.74 1.33 11.30
N HIS A 214 33.60 1.13 11.97
CA HIS A 214 32.49 2.07 12.08
C HIS A 214 32.44 2.77 13.46
N GLY A 215 33.47 2.57 14.30
CA GLY A 215 33.53 3.14 15.65
C GLY A 215 32.57 2.48 16.65
N ILE A 216 32.13 1.24 16.38
CA ILE A 216 31.21 0.47 17.24
C ILE A 216 32.00 -0.71 17.83
N SER A 217 31.86 -0.97 19.13
CA SER A 217 32.57 -2.04 19.84
C SER A 217 31.71 -2.62 20.97
N TYR A 218 30.88 -3.59 20.63
CA TYR A 218 29.95 -4.21 21.57
C TYR A 218 30.63 -5.32 22.40
N PRO A 219 30.09 -5.66 23.59
CA PRO A 219 30.55 -6.82 24.35
C PRO A 219 30.17 -8.14 23.65
N MET A 220 30.96 -9.21 23.86
CA MET A 220 30.72 -10.53 23.26
C MET A 220 29.39 -11.14 23.73
N GLU A 221 28.97 -10.77 24.93
CA GLU A 221 27.69 -11.11 25.55
C GLU A 221 26.51 -10.58 24.71
N LEU A 222 26.65 -9.43 24.04
CA LEU A 222 25.62 -8.91 23.13
C LEU A 222 25.48 -9.79 21.89
N TYR A 223 26.60 -10.20 21.29
CA TYR A 223 26.58 -11.14 20.17
C TYR A 223 26.00 -12.50 20.58
N SER A 224 26.33 -12.96 21.79
CA SER A 224 25.77 -14.20 22.38
C SER A 224 24.26 -14.09 22.62
N CYS A 225 23.77 -12.92 23.03
CA CYS A 225 22.34 -12.62 23.15
C CYS A 225 21.63 -12.78 21.79
N PHE A 226 22.17 -12.18 20.73
CA PHE A 226 21.63 -12.34 19.37
C PHE A 226 21.73 -13.78 18.85
N GLN A 227 22.84 -14.46 19.07
CA GLN A 227 23.01 -15.88 18.69
C GLN A 227 21.90 -16.76 19.29
N LYS A 228 21.55 -16.53 20.57
CA LYS A 228 20.45 -17.25 21.21
C LYS A 228 19.09 -16.88 20.58
N ALA A 229 18.81 -15.60 20.37
CA ALA A 229 17.55 -15.15 19.77
C ALA A 229 17.33 -15.65 18.33
N LEU A 230 18.42 -15.84 17.57
CA LEU A 230 18.44 -16.19 16.16
C LEU A 230 18.72 -17.69 15.91
N HIS A 231 18.68 -18.52 16.96
CA HIS A 231 19.01 -19.94 16.85
C HIS A 231 18.04 -20.71 15.91
N THR A 232 18.55 -21.69 15.17
CA THR A 232 17.76 -22.47 14.20
C THR A 232 16.71 -23.36 14.86
N ASP A 233 17.08 -24.08 15.93
CA ASP A 233 16.13 -24.74 16.83
C ASP A 233 15.41 -23.69 17.68
N VAL A 234 14.08 -23.62 17.51
CA VAL A 234 13.16 -22.74 18.23
C VAL A 234 13.25 -22.93 19.74
N HIS A 235 13.52 -24.15 20.23
CA HIS A 235 13.57 -24.44 21.66
C HIS A 235 14.83 -23.92 22.36
N GLN A 236 15.86 -23.50 21.61
CA GLN A 236 17.05 -22.84 22.17
C GLN A 236 16.91 -21.30 22.22
N ARG A 237 15.90 -20.73 21.55
CA ARG A 237 15.63 -19.29 21.58
C ARG A 237 15.17 -18.86 22.99
N TYR A 238 15.10 -17.55 23.21
CA TYR A 238 14.33 -17.02 24.33
C TYR A 238 12.86 -17.46 24.22
N HIS A 239 12.17 -17.62 25.35
CA HIS A 239 10.81 -18.14 25.31
C HIS A 239 9.82 -17.11 24.74
N ASP A 240 10.10 -15.82 24.90
CA ASP A 240 9.31 -14.69 24.39
C ASP A 240 10.19 -13.46 24.12
N VAL A 241 9.57 -12.43 23.54
CA VAL A 241 10.22 -11.16 23.19
C VAL A 241 10.69 -10.38 24.43
N THR A 242 9.94 -10.45 25.53
CA THR A 242 10.24 -9.76 26.79
C THR A 242 11.55 -10.28 27.39
N SER A 243 11.72 -11.61 27.51
CA SER A 243 12.96 -12.25 27.96
C SER A 243 14.20 -11.90 27.12
N PHE A 244 13.99 -11.63 25.82
CA PHE A 244 15.06 -11.22 24.91
C PHE A 244 15.42 -9.73 25.13
N VAL A 245 14.43 -8.84 25.21
CA VAL A 245 14.65 -7.40 25.40
C VAL A 245 15.19 -7.06 26.78
N ASP A 246 14.75 -7.74 27.84
CA ASP A 246 15.31 -7.58 29.19
C ASP A 246 16.82 -7.87 29.22
N ASN A 247 17.25 -8.95 28.54
CA ASN A 247 18.67 -9.29 28.43
C ASN A 247 19.43 -8.34 27.50
N LEU A 248 18.81 -7.88 26.41
CA LEU A 248 19.38 -6.88 25.51
C LEU A 248 19.62 -5.54 26.23
N GLU A 249 18.65 -5.06 27.01
CA GLU A 249 18.75 -3.84 27.79
C GLU A 249 19.86 -3.92 28.83
N GLN A 250 19.95 -5.02 29.59
CA GLN A 250 21.02 -5.21 30.59
C GLN A 250 22.42 -5.12 29.98
N LEU A 251 22.59 -5.50 28.72
CA LEU A 251 23.86 -5.45 27.99
C LEU A 251 24.13 -4.09 27.33
N LEU A 252 23.09 -3.34 26.93
CA LEU A 252 23.21 -2.03 26.28
C LEU A 252 23.21 -0.85 27.27
N HIS A 253 22.55 -0.96 28.42
CA HIS A 253 22.46 0.12 29.42
C HIS A 253 23.84 0.59 29.94
N PRO A 254 24.84 -0.29 30.20
CA PRO A 254 26.19 0.17 30.56
C PRO A 254 26.87 0.98 29.46
N LEU A 255 26.57 0.69 28.19
CA LEU A 255 27.13 1.41 27.04
C LEU A 255 26.53 2.82 26.92
N LEU A 256 25.24 2.99 27.17
CA LEU A 256 24.56 4.30 27.15
C LEU A 256 25.16 5.31 28.16
N ALA A 257 25.79 4.84 29.23
CA ALA A 257 26.51 5.68 30.19
C ALA A 257 27.87 6.19 29.68
N LEU A 258 28.39 5.64 28.58
CA LEU A 258 29.65 6.04 27.96
C LEU A 258 29.40 7.14 26.92
N SER A 259 30.15 8.23 27.02
CA SER A 259 30.01 9.39 26.12
C SER A 259 30.24 9.06 24.64
N SER A 260 31.00 8.01 24.33
CA SER A 260 31.21 7.49 22.98
C SER A 260 29.93 6.97 22.33
N TYR A 261 29.07 6.30 23.09
CA TYR A 261 27.80 5.73 22.62
C TYR A 261 26.64 6.71 22.72
N HIS A 262 26.63 7.55 23.76
CA HIS A 262 25.56 8.53 23.97
C HIS A 262 25.41 9.52 22.79
N LEU A 263 26.51 9.88 22.13
CA LEU A 263 26.54 10.77 20.96
C LEU A 263 26.65 9.99 19.62
N GLN A 264 26.62 8.66 19.65
CA GLN A 264 26.78 7.85 18.45
C GLN A 264 25.49 7.80 17.63
N LEU A 265 25.58 8.29 16.41
CA LEU A 265 24.51 8.20 15.42
C LEU A 265 24.79 7.03 14.47
N ILE A 266 23.95 6.01 14.57
CA ILE A 266 23.91 4.82 13.73
C ILE A 266 23.20 5.20 12.43
N LYS A 267 23.95 5.15 11.32
CA LYS A 267 23.41 5.40 9.98
C LYS A 267 23.27 4.08 9.25
N VAL A 268 22.03 3.63 9.12
CA VAL A 268 21.69 2.39 8.43
C VAL A 268 22.01 2.51 6.93
N THR A 269 22.64 1.48 6.35
CA THR A 269 23.03 1.45 4.93
C THR A 269 22.26 0.40 4.14
N GLU A 270 22.25 0.54 2.81
CA GLU A 270 21.83 -0.52 1.90
C GLU A 270 22.67 -1.80 2.13
N PRO A 271 22.11 -3.02 1.94
CA PRO A 271 20.82 -3.33 1.31
C PRO A 271 19.62 -3.43 2.27
N PHE A 272 19.76 -3.02 3.54
CA PHE A 272 18.74 -3.20 4.60
C PHE A 272 17.33 -2.69 4.22
N PHE A 273 17.24 -1.71 3.32
CA PHE A 273 15.99 -1.07 2.90
C PHE A 273 15.35 -1.67 1.63
N ASN A 274 16.05 -2.55 0.90
CA ASN A 274 15.62 -3.04 -0.42
C ASN A 274 15.06 -4.47 -0.41
N ILE A 275 14.91 -5.06 0.77
CA ILE A 275 14.43 -6.44 0.95
C ILE A 275 12.90 -6.44 0.92
N ARG A 276 12.30 -6.84 -0.20
CA ARG A 276 10.84 -6.94 -0.35
C ARG A 276 10.28 -8.26 0.21
N THR A 277 9.08 -8.21 0.77
CA THR A 277 8.26 -9.39 1.10
C THR A 277 7.98 -10.25 -0.14
N THR A 278 8.26 -11.55 -0.07
CA THR A 278 8.03 -12.52 -1.17
C THR A 278 7.11 -13.66 -0.72
N SER A 279 6.57 -14.43 -1.67
CA SER A 279 5.67 -15.54 -1.37
C SER A 279 6.37 -16.91 -1.41
N LEU A 280 6.09 -17.76 -0.43
CA LEU A 280 6.54 -19.15 -0.40
C LEU A 280 5.56 -20.02 -1.20
N ALA A 281 5.78 -20.12 -2.51
CA ALA A 281 5.00 -21.00 -3.37
C ALA A 281 5.21 -22.48 -2.95
N LYS A 282 4.11 -23.26 -2.89
CA LYS A 282 4.07 -24.67 -2.43
C LYS A 282 4.89 -25.68 -3.28
N SER A 283 5.74 -25.24 -4.21
CA SER A 283 6.39 -26.06 -5.24
C SER A 283 7.90 -26.24 -5.06
N SER A 284 8.47 -25.93 -3.90
CA SER A 284 9.91 -26.12 -3.60
C SER A 284 10.21 -27.34 -2.69
N LEU A 285 9.44 -28.42 -2.86
CA LEU A 285 9.89 -29.77 -2.51
C LEU A 285 10.45 -30.42 -3.78
N LYS A 286 11.78 -30.39 -3.94
CA LYS A 286 12.45 -31.25 -4.92
C LYS A 286 12.65 -32.62 -4.29
N ASP A 287 11.88 -33.60 -4.74
CA ASP A 287 12.19 -35.01 -4.46
C ASP A 287 13.56 -35.34 -5.03
N ALA A 288 14.51 -35.61 -4.12
CA ALA A 288 15.83 -36.06 -4.49
C ALA A 288 15.79 -37.56 -4.84
N ASN A 289 15.33 -37.90 -6.05
CA ASN A 289 15.75 -39.05 -6.88
C ASN A 289 14.77 -39.31 -8.06
N CYS A 290 15.03 -38.73 -9.24
CA CYS A 290 14.56 -39.29 -10.53
C CYS A 290 15.41 -38.73 -11.70
N PRO A 291 15.76 -39.52 -12.74
CA PRO A 291 16.71 -39.11 -13.77
C PRO A 291 16.10 -38.22 -14.87
N LYS A 292 16.98 -37.61 -15.68
CA LYS A 292 16.64 -36.63 -16.72
C LYS A 292 15.88 -37.23 -17.92
N ASN A 293 15.03 -36.40 -18.52
CA ASN A 293 14.42 -36.48 -19.86
C ASN A 293 13.44 -37.63 -20.15
N THR A 294 12.16 -37.27 -20.32
CA THR A 294 11.40 -37.50 -21.57
C THR A 294 10.32 -36.43 -21.74
N ALA A 295 9.91 -36.18 -22.99
CA ALA A 295 8.83 -35.27 -23.32
C ALA A 295 7.44 -35.94 -23.23
N ASN A 296 6.40 -35.09 -23.21
CA ASN A 296 4.96 -35.35 -23.39
C ASN A 296 4.09 -35.78 -22.19
N SER A 297 2.88 -35.20 -22.20
CA SER A 297 1.64 -35.58 -21.49
C SER A 297 1.35 -34.86 -20.14
N PRO A 298 0.07 -34.72 -19.73
CA PRO A 298 -0.57 -33.41 -19.91
C PRO A 298 -1.49 -33.00 -18.73
N PHE A 299 -0.97 -32.23 -17.76
CA PHE A 299 -1.79 -31.65 -16.69
C PHE A 299 -1.40 -30.20 -16.39
N HIS A 300 -1.86 -29.27 -17.24
CA HIS A 300 -1.91 -27.86 -16.88
C HIS A 300 -3.08 -27.62 -15.91
N PHE A 301 -2.83 -27.72 -14.61
CA PHE A 301 -3.72 -27.11 -13.62
C PHE A 301 -3.62 -25.60 -13.72
N ALA A 302 -4.66 -24.98 -14.26
CA ALA A 302 -4.79 -23.53 -14.32
C ALA A 302 -4.75 -22.94 -12.89
N LYS A 303 -3.88 -21.97 -12.66
CA LYS A 303 -3.96 -21.11 -11.47
C LYS A 303 -5.29 -20.34 -11.54
N PRO A 304 -6.05 -20.19 -10.44
CA PRO A 304 -7.22 -19.33 -10.41
C PRO A 304 -6.75 -17.87 -10.49
N HIS A 305 -6.72 -17.32 -11.70
CA HIS A 305 -6.47 -15.90 -11.93
C HIS A 305 -7.75 -15.11 -11.65
N ILE A 306 -8.04 -14.89 -10.36
CA ILE A 306 -8.94 -13.82 -9.93
C ILE A 306 -8.12 -12.54 -9.95
N THR A 307 -8.48 -11.62 -10.85
CA THR A 307 -7.85 -10.30 -10.90
C THR A 307 -8.92 -9.24 -10.72
N LEU A 308 -8.58 -8.20 -9.95
CA LEU A 308 -9.56 -7.30 -9.41
C LEU A 308 -9.52 -5.92 -10.09
N PRO A 309 -10.64 -5.43 -10.64
CA PRO A 309 -10.72 -4.11 -11.23
C PRO A 309 -11.08 -3.08 -10.14
N ILE A 310 -10.08 -2.36 -9.63
CA ILE A 310 -10.29 -1.21 -8.73
C ILE A 310 -9.88 0.09 -9.43
N ARG A 311 -10.87 0.86 -9.88
CA ARG A 311 -10.69 2.17 -10.53
C ARG A 311 -10.79 3.30 -9.50
N PHE A 312 -9.73 4.11 -9.38
CA PHE A 312 -9.67 5.25 -8.48
C PHE A 312 -9.80 6.58 -9.25
N ASP A 313 -10.83 7.37 -8.93
CA ASP A 313 -11.16 8.61 -9.64
C ASP A 313 -10.58 9.85 -8.92
N PHE A 314 -9.52 10.42 -9.48
CA PHE A 314 -8.70 11.46 -8.84
C PHE A 314 -9.17 12.91 -9.10
N ASN A 315 -10.22 13.13 -9.92
CA ASN A 315 -10.56 14.47 -10.43
C ASN A 315 -11.80 15.11 -9.77
N ARG A 316 -11.58 15.81 -8.64
CA ARG A 316 -12.45 16.93 -8.21
C ARG A 316 -11.64 18.19 -7.87
N ARG A 317 -11.43 19.05 -8.88
CA ARG A 317 -11.22 20.49 -8.66
C ARG A 317 -12.59 21.13 -8.45
N GLN A 318 -12.88 21.64 -7.24
CA GLN A 318 -14.01 22.55 -7.08
C GLN A 318 -13.69 23.88 -7.79
N ARG A 319 -14.69 24.48 -8.43
CA ARG A 319 -14.55 25.79 -9.08
C ARG A 319 -14.41 26.88 -8.00
N PRO A 320 -13.53 27.89 -8.16
CA PRO A 320 -13.47 29.00 -7.22
C PRO A 320 -14.76 29.82 -7.30
N VAL A 321 -15.33 30.14 -6.13
CA VAL A 321 -16.38 31.17 -6.03
C VAL A 321 -15.74 32.50 -6.42
N ARG A 322 -16.26 33.14 -7.48
CA ARG A 322 -15.76 34.44 -7.93
C ARG A 322 -16.12 35.53 -6.92
N SER A 323 -15.12 36.11 -6.27
CA SER A 323 -15.24 37.44 -5.69
C SER A 323 -15.51 38.47 -6.80
N PRO A 324 -16.44 39.43 -6.62
CA PRO A 324 -16.61 40.52 -7.57
C PRO A 324 -15.37 41.42 -7.59
N LYS A 325 -14.90 41.77 -8.78
CA LYS A 325 -13.80 42.73 -8.93
C LYS A 325 -14.28 44.13 -8.54
N PHE A 326 -13.59 44.79 -7.63
CA PHE A 326 -13.70 46.24 -7.48
C PHE A 326 -13.11 46.93 -8.72
N GLN A 327 -13.93 47.70 -9.43
CA GLN A 327 -13.47 48.75 -10.33
C GLN A 327 -14.32 49.99 -10.07
N PHE A 328 -13.63 51.08 -9.70
CA PHE A 328 -14.24 52.39 -9.51
C PHE A 328 -14.72 52.94 -10.85
N PHE A 329 -16.02 53.23 -10.98
CA PHE A 329 -16.49 54.33 -11.82
C PHE A 329 -17.72 55.01 -11.21
N LYS A 330 -17.81 56.33 -11.41
CA LYS A 330 -18.77 57.23 -10.76
C LYS A 330 -20.20 56.95 -11.18
N PHE A 331 -21.14 56.88 -10.23
CA PHE A 331 -22.56 56.99 -10.52
C PHE A 331 -23.09 58.39 -10.20
N SER A 332 -23.82 58.95 -11.16
CA SER A 332 -24.58 60.19 -11.00
C SER A 332 -26.05 59.83 -10.71
N CYS A 333 -26.56 60.34 -9.60
CA CYS A 333 -27.91 60.86 -9.41
C CYS A 333 -29.19 59.99 -9.58
N ILE A 334 -30.03 60.06 -8.52
CA ILE A 334 -31.51 59.95 -8.46
C ILE A 334 -32.07 58.50 -8.56
N HIS A 335 -32.62 57.91 -7.48
CA HIS A 335 -33.91 58.27 -6.87
C HIS A 335 -33.96 58.14 -5.33
N LYS A 336 -34.93 58.83 -4.70
CA LYS A 336 -35.18 58.91 -3.25
C LYS A 336 -36.33 57.98 -2.79
N ILE A 337 -36.59 57.98 -1.45
CA ILE A 337 -37.80 57.49 -0.73
C ILE A 337 -37.77 55.96 -0.46
N LEU A 338 -37.98 55.37 0.73
CA LEU A 338 -37.97 55.75 2.17
C LEU A 338 -38.09 54.40 2.98
N GLY A 339 -37.57 54.14 4.19
CA GLY A 339 -36.67 54.82 5.13
C GLY A 339 -36.56 54.02 6.47
N ILE A 340 -35.80 54.56 7.46
CA ILE A 340 -35.99 54.52 8.94
C ILE A 340 -36.87 53.36 9.53
N SER A 341 -36.46 52.48 10.47
CA SER A 341 -35.38 52.51 11.48
C SER A 341 -35.14 51.15 12.19
N ILE A 342 -33.95 51.03 12.81
CA ILE A 342 -33.63 50.39 14.13
C ILE A 342 -33.79 48.86 14.34
N CYS A 343 -32.81 48.33 15.07
CA CYS A 343 -32.66 46.94 15.50
C CYS A 343 -33.30 46.63 16.88
N CYS A 344 -33.29 45.33 17.21
CA CYS A 344 -33.19 44.72 18.55
C CYS A 344 -34.45 44.30 19.35
N ALA A 345 -34.32 43.07 19.87
CA ALA A 345 -34.82 42.50 21.13
C ALA A 345 -36.14 41.69 21.14
N ILE A 346 -36.27 40.88 22.21
CA ILE A 346 -37.28 39.82 22.47
C ILE A 346 -37.04 38.57 21.60
N VAL A 347 -36.38 37.48 22.01
CA VAL A 347 -36.14 36.83 23.33
C VAL A 347 -37.42 36.28 23.99
N LEU A 348 -37.53 34.95 23.95
CA LEU A 348 -38.24 34.05 24.87
C LEU A 348 -39.65 34.44 25.35
N LEU A 349 -40.66 33.68 24.89
CA LEU A 349 -41.56 32.86 25.71
C LEU A 349 -42.68 32.28 24.83
N PHE A 350 -42.87 30.96 24.85
CA PHE A 350 -44.18 30.32 25.04
C PHE A 350 -44.01 28.82 25.26
N PHE A 351 -44.25 28.39 26.49
CA PHE A 351 -44.47 26.99 26.89
C PHE A 351 -45.98 26.69 26.86
N VAL A 352 -46.32 25.40 26.99
CA VAL A 352 -47.59 24.79 27.47
C VAL A 352 -48.43 24.04 26.44
N GLY A 353 -48.78 22.79 26.79
CA GLY A 353 -49.79 21.92 26.13
C GLY A 353 -49.16 20.86 25.21
N SER A 354 -49.23 19.54 25.48
CA SER A 354 -50.21 18.80 26.31
C SER A 354 -49.61 17.51 26.91
N ARG A 355 -50.13 17.10 28.08
CA ARG A 355 -49.93 15.76 28.67
C ARG A 355 -51.03 14.78 28.20
N LEU A 356 -50.92 13.52 28.64
CA LEU A 356 -51.83 12.34 28.56
C LEU A 356 -51.28 11.28 27.56
N LEU A 357 -51.09 9.98 27.88
CA LEU A 357 -51.33 9.18 29.09
C LEU A 357 -50.29 8.03 29.21
N HIS A 358 -50.06 7.53 30.43
CA HIS A 358 -49.38 6.27 30.78
C HIS A 358 -50.43 5.12 30.88
N PRO A 359 -50.10 3.79 30.96
CA PRO A 359 -49.02 3.22 31.82
C PRO A 359 -48.28 1.94 31.32
N PHE A 360 -47.29 1.52 32.15
CA PHE A 360 -46.76 0.16 32.45
C PHE A 360 -47.30 -1.08 31.68
N ARG A 361 -46.54 -2.17 31.44
CA ARG A 361 -45.54 -2.83 32.32
C ARG A 361 -44.64 -3.82 31.54
N ASN A 362 -43.57 -4.29 32.21
CA ASN A 362 -42.73 -5.50 32.03
C ASN A 362 -43.34 -6.66 31.18
N GLN A 363 -42.56 -7.57 30.55
CA GLN A 363 -41.27 -8.14 30.97
C GLN A 363 -40.54 -8.86 29.82
N THR A 364 -39.26 -9.17 30.04
CA THR A 364 -38.37 -10.13 29.33
C THR A 364 -38.99 -11.21 28.43
N SER A 365 -38.44 -11.39 27.22
CA SER A 365 -37.93 -12.70 26.74
C SER A 365 -37.09 -12.58 25.46
N GLN A 366 -36.24 -13.58 25.25
CA GLN A 366 -35.44 -13.82 24.03
C GLN A 366 -36.32 -13.95 22.78
N ASN A 367 -35.74 -13.64 21.61
CA ASN A 367 -35.85 -14.36 20.33
C ASN A 367 -35.01 -13.61 19.26
N THR A 368 -33.92 -14.19 18.77
CA THR A 368 -33.85 -14.97 17.51
C THR A 368 -34.38 -14.22 16.29
N TYR A 369 -33.45 -13.79 15.43
CA TYR A 369 -33.76 -13.27 14.09
C TYR A 369 -34.30 -14.40 13.19
N PRO A 370 -35.44 -14.19 12.50
CA PRO A 370 -35.76 -14.87 11.26
C PRO A 370 -35.22 -14.04 10.07
N GLU A 371 -34.60 -14.70 9.12
CA GLU A 371 -34.40 -14.15 7.78
C GLU A 371 -35.75 -14.09 7.06
N SER A 372 -36.05 -12.98 6.37
CA SER A 372 -37.07 -12.97 5.32
C SER A 372 -36.77 -11.87 4.31
N GLU A 373 -36.47 -12.28 3.09
CA GLU A 373 -36.43 -11.40 1.92
C GLU A 373 -37.83 -10.86 1.61
N THR A 374 -37.95 -9.55 1.36
CA THR A 374 -39.08 -9.01 0.58
C THR A 374 -38.59 -7.87 -0.29
N GLU A 375 -38.69 -8.05 -1.61
CA GLU A 375 -38.47 -7.00 -2.59
C GLU A 375 -39.51 -5.88 -2.41
N HIS A 376 -39.07 -4.62 -2.47
CA HIS A 376 -39.97 -3.50 -2.78
C HIS A 376 -39.38 -2.61 -3.87
N ASN A 377 -39.94 -2.77 -5.07
CA ASN A 377 -39.78 -1.83 -6.18
C ASN A 377 -40.20 -0.42 -5.75
N PHE A 378 -39.27 0.54 -5.79
CA PHE A 378 -39.59 1.96 -5.84
C PHE A 378 -38.76 2.63 -6.95
N SER A 379 -39.44 3.04 -8.01
CA SER A 379 -38.83 3.80 -9.09
C SER A 379 -38.69 5.27 -8.70
N ALA A 380 -37.44 5.73 -8.58
CA ALA A 380 -37.12 7.14 -8.40
C ALA A 380 -36.04 7.55 -9.42
N LYS A 381 -36.46 8.22 -10.50
CA LYS A 381 -35.54 8.88 -11.44
C LYS A 381 -34.83 10.03 -10.72
N THR A 382 -33.64 9.76 -10.17
CA THR A 382 -32.72 10.80 -9.72
C THR A 382 -31.79 11.19 -10.88
N ALA A 383 -31.67 12.49 -11.13
CA ALA A 383 -30.91 13.00 -12.28
C ALA A 383 -29.43 12.62 -12.19
N SER A 384 -28.95 11.84 -13.16
CA SER A 384 -27.55 11.47 -13.30
C SER A 384 -26.72 12.67 -13.75
N GLY A 385 -25.71 13.05 -12.95
CA GLY A 385 -24.54 13.75 -13.50
C GLY A 385 -23.79 12.83 -14.48
N PRO A 386 -22.84 13.35 -15.27
CA PRO A 386 -22.14 12.55 -16.28
C PRO A 386 -21.50 11.33 -15.62
N SER A 387 -21.97 10.15 -16.01
CA SER A 387 -21.39 8.88 -15.61
C SER A 387 -20.01 8.75 -16.23
N ILE A 388 -19.08 8.22 -15.44
CA ILE A 388 -17.72 7.96 -15.87
C ILE A 388 -17.67 6.49 -16.26
N GLU A 389 -17.83 6.23 -17.55
CA GLU A 389 -17.96 4.88 -18.10
C GLU A 389 -16.63 4.10 -18.00
N ILE A 390 -16.72 2.82 -17.64
CA ILE A 390 -15.58 1.88 -17.49
C ILE A 390 -15.74 0.67 -18.38
N LEU A 391 -14.73 0.40 -19.21
CA LEU A 391 -14.52 -0.91 -19.77
C LEU A 391 -13.40 -1.63 -19.00
N ASP A 392 -13.60 -2.91 -18.71
CA ASP A 392 -12.61 -3.82 -18.13
C ASP A 392 -12.69 -5.15 -18.86
N ILE A 393 -11.66 -5.36 -19.68
CA ILE A 393 -11.40 -6.55 -20.48
C ILE A 393 -10.11 -7.23 -20.01
N SER A 394 -9.63 -6.93 -18.81
CA SER A 394 -8.38 -7.45 -18.27
C SER A 394 -8.47 -8.94 -17.91
N ASN A 395 -7.34 -9.65 -17.98
CA ASN A 395 -7.15 -11.02 -17.48
C ASN A 395 -8.07 -12.09 -18.12
N LYS A 396 -8.44 -11.93 -19.38
CA LYS A 396 -9.24 -12.91 -20.15
C LYS A 396 -8.39 -13.87 -20.99
N GLN A 397 -7.07 -13.68 -21.00
CA GLN A 397 -6.10 -14.45 -21.80
C GLN A 397 -6.26 -14.27 -23.32
N ALA A 398 -6.97 -13.24 -23.76
CA ALA A 398 -7.29 -12.96 -25.15
C ALA A 398 -6.10 -12.42 -25.96
N SER A 399 -6.11 -12.67 -27.28
CA SER A 399 -5.04 -12.25 -28.21
C SER A 399 -5.29 -10.88 -28.87
N THR A 400 -6.55 -10.45 -28.96
CA THR A 400 -6.99 -9.15 -29.50
C THR A 400 -8.18 -8.61 -28.69
N ILE A 401 -8.58 -7.35 -28.94
CA ILE A 401 -9.72 -6.74 -28.24
C ILE A 401 -11.06 -7.20 -28.85
N ALA A 402 -11.13 -7.51 -30.15
CA ALA A 402 -12.34 -8.10 -30.77
C ALA A 402 -12.75 -9.46 -30.18
N GLU A 403 -11.85 -10.20 -29.51
CA GLU A 403 -12.22 -11.40 -28.76
C GLU A 403 -13.11 -11.10 -27.54
N LEU A 404 -13.11 -9.85 -27.05
CA LEU A 404 -13.73 -9.42 -25.78
C LEU A 404 -14.75 -8.29 -25.94
N CYS A 405 -14.70 -7.53 -27.03
CA CYS A 405 -15.59 -6.43 -27.34
C CYS A 405 -16.45 -6.77 -28.56
N ASN A 406 -17.77 -6.61 -28.42
CA ASN A 406 -18.68 -6.59 -29.57
C ASN A 406 -18.86 -5.15 -30.10
N GLU A 407 -19.45 -5.00 -31.28
CA GLU A 407 -19.70 -3.70 -31.93
C GLU A 407 -20.41 -2.70 -31.00
N GLN A 408 -21.44 -3.14 -30.27
CA GLN A 408 -22.16 -2.29 -29.31
C GLN A 408 -21.28 -1.77 -28.17
N MET A 409 -20.21 -2.47 -27.81
CA MET A 409 -19.23 -2.04 -26.81
C MET A 409 -18.19 -1.08 -27.41
N LEU A 410 -17.85 -1.20 -28.69
CA LEU A 410 -16.95 -0.25 -29.38
C LEU A 410 -17.61 1.14 -29.53
N GLU A 411 -18.92 1.18 -29.76
CA GLU A 411 -19.70 2.42 -29.87
C GLU A 411 -19.94 3.18 -28.54
N GLN A 412 -19.62 2.58 -27.37
CA GLN A 412 -19.84 3.24 -26.08
C GLN A 412 -18.77 4.28 -25.74
N ASN A 413 -19.21 5.32 -25.01
CA ASN A 413 -18.35 6.43 -24.60
C ASN A 413 -17.50 6.10 -23.36
N TRP A 414 -16.61 5.10 -23.48
CA TRP A 414 -15.74 4.68 -22.38
C TRP A 414 -14.73 5.77 -22.02
N SER A 415 -14.68 6.13 -20.73
CA SER A 415 -13.73 7.14 -20.25
C SER A 415 -12.41 6.53 -19.76
N ILE A 416 -12.37 5.27 -19.34
CA ILE A 416 -11.13 4.52 -19.05
C ILE A 416 -11.36 3.05 -19.43
N LEU A 417 -10.31 2.45 -19.98
CA LEU A 417 -10.26 1.06 -20.39
C LEU A 417 -9.15 0.33 -19.62
N TYR A 418 -9.51 -0.78 -18.98
CA TYR A 418 -8.60 -1.75 -18.38
C TYR A 418 -8.49 -2.96 -19.32
N GLY A 419 -7.26 -3.33 -19.68
CA GLY A 419 -6.94 -4.46 -20.55
C GLY A 419 -5.67 -5.23 -20.14
N GLU A 420 -5.19 -5.03 -18.91
CA GLU A 420 -3.96 -5.65 -18.41
C GLU A 420 -4.00 -7.19 -18.38
N ASN A 421 -2.82 -7.80 -18.42
CA ASN A 421 -2.60 -9.23 -18.19
C ASN A 421 -3.41 -10.15 -19.12
N ASN A 422 -3.54 -9.75 -20.39
CA ASN A 422 -4.04 -10.58 -21.48
C ASN A 422 -2.86 -11.16 -22.28
N ARG A 423 -3.05 -11.40 -23.57
CA ARG A 423 -2.01 -11.79 -24.51
C ARG A 423 -2.06 -10.88 -25.74
N PHE A 424 -2.57 -9.65 -25.58
CA PHE A 424 -2.85 -8.74 -26.68
C PHE A 424 -1.59 -8.48 -27.50
N SER A 425 -1.59 -8.95 -28.75
CA SER A 425 -0.55 -8.65 -29.74
C SER A 425 -1.02 -7.64 -30.79
N SER A 426 -2.34 -7.52 -30.97
CA SER A 426 -3.01 -6.41 -31.66
C SER A 426 -3.99 -5.77 -30.68
N VAL A 427 -4.19 -4.46 -30.85
CA VAL A 427 -5.13 -3.61 -30.12
C VAL A 427 -5.82 -2.62 -31.08
N ASP A 428 -6.03 -3.04 -32.33
CA ASP A 428 -6.47 -2.19 -33.43
C ASP A 428 -7.81 -1.51 -33.16
N GLU A 429 -8.68 -2.21 -32.43
CA GLU A 429 -9.99 -1.74 -32.00
C GLU A 429 -9.90 -0.56 -31.01
N LEU A 430 -8.74 -0.29 -30.38
CA LEU A 430 -8.56 0.89 -29.52
C LEU A 430 -8.75 2.22 -30.27
N SER A 431 -8.59 2.22 -31.59
CA SER A 431 -8.79 3.41 -32.42
C SER A 431 -10.22 3.99 -32.33
N ASP A 432 -11.23 3.15 -32.06
CA ASP A 432 -12.63 3.58 -31.89
C ASP A 432 -12.89 4.26 -30.53
N PHE A 433 -12.06 4.00 -29.52
CA PHE A 433 -12.24 4.44 -28.13
C PHE A 433 -11.82 5.90 -27.88
N SER A 434 -12.08 6.79 -28.85
CA SER A 434 -11.67 8.20 -28.94
C SER A 434 -11.88 9.09 -27.70
N ASN A 435 -12.80 8.71 -26.80
CA ASN A 435 -13.11 9.44 -25.56
C ASN A 435 -12.30 8.97 -24.32
N THR A 436 -11.44 7.95 -24.49
CA THR A 436 -10.69 7.34 -23.40
C THR A 436 -9.63 8.27 -22.82
N LYS A 437 -9.76 8.56 -21.53
CA LYS A 437 -8.87 9.43 -20.75
C LYS A 437 -7.80 8.69 -19.98
N GLN A 438 -7.99 7.41 -19.66
CA GLN A 438 -6.93 6.58 -19.09
C GLN A 438 -7.00 5.19 -19.72
N LEU A 439 -5.85 4.60 -19.98
CA LEU A 439 -5.72 3.33 -20.69
C LEU A 439 -4.65 2.50 -19.98
N PHE A 440 -5.04 1.31 -19.53
CA PHE A 440 -4.19 0.40 -18.78
C PHE A 440 -4.07 -0.92 -19.57
N LEU A 441 -2.85 -1.23 -20.03
CA LEU A 441 -2.56 -2.31 -20.97
C LEU A 441 -1.35 -3.15 -20.54
N SER A 442 -0.92 -3.05 -19.28
CA SER A 442 0.28 -3.72 -18.77
C SER A 442 0.24 -5.24 -18.88
N GLY A 443 1.40 -5.88 -19.03
CA GLY A 443 1.50 -7.35 -19.04
C GLY A 443 0.84 -8.00 -20.26
N ASN A 444 1.10 -7.44 -21.45
CA ASN A 444 0.58 -7.93 -22.73
C ASN A 444 1.74 -8.24 -23.71
N LYS A 445 1.46 -8.30 -25.01
CA LYS A 445 2.44 -8.54 -26.08
C LYS A 445 2.40 -7.43 -27.14
N ILE A 446 2.00 -6.23 -26.73
CA ILE A 446 1.77 -5.10 -27.63
C ILE A 446 3.13 -4.58 -28.07
N SER A 447 3.33 -4.44 -29.38
CA SER A 447 4.54 -3.86 -29.98
C SER A 447 4.28 -2.58 -30.78
N SER A 448 3.11 -2.47 -31.42
CA SER A 448 2.66 -1.25 -32.11
C SER A 448 1.72 -0.42 -31.22
N LEU A 449 1.88 0.90 -31.28
CA LEU A 449 1.00 1.88 -30.65
C LEU A 449 0.16 2.68 -31.66
N GLU A 450 0.20 2.33 -32.95
CA GLU A 450 -0.56 3.01 -34.01
C GLU A 450 -2.05 3.20 -33.68
N PRO A 451 -2.78 2.21 -33.10
CA PRO A 451 -4.19 2.38 -32.73
C PRO A 451 -4.45 3.49 -31.70
N LEU A 452 -3.41 3.96 -31.00
CA LEU A 452 -3.52 5.01 -29.97
C LEU A 452 -3.37 6.43 -30.53
N GLU A 453 -2.93 6.61 -31.78
CA GLU A 453 -2.50 7.92 -32.33
C GLU A 453 -3.58 9.00 -32.20
N ASN A 454 -4.84 8.62 -32.41
CA ASN A 454 -5.99 9.53 -32.41
C ASN A 454 -6.68 9.69 -31.04
N LEU A 455 -6.19 9.03 -29.98
CA LEU A 455 -6.76 9.10 -28.62
C LEU A 455 -6.38 10.41 -27.90
N THR A 456 -6.62 11.55 -28.54
CA THR A 456 -6.21 12.89 -28.10
C THR A 456 -6.80 13.35 -26.75
N THR A 457 -7.78 12.61 -26.23
CA THR A 457 -8.35 12.82 -24.89
C THR A 457 -7.57 12.12 -23.76
N LEU A 458 -6.59 11.27 -24.10
CA LEU A 458 -5.84 10.44 -23.16
C LEU A 458 -4.95 11.27 -22.22
N GLU A 459 -5.18 11.11 -20.92
CA GLU A 459 -4.43 11.74 -19.83
C GLU A 459 -3.47 10.78 -19.11
N THR A 460 -3.70 9.46 -19.19
CA THR A 460 -2.87 8.42 -18.57
C THR A 460 -2.75 7.21 -19.50
N LEU A 461 -1.53 6.75 -19.74
CA LEU A 461 -1.24 5.50 -20.46
C LEU A 461 -0.28 4.66 -19.62
N ILE A 462 -0.74 3.50 -19.15
CA ILE A 462 0.09 2.53 -18.44
C ILE A 462 0.20 1.30 -19.34
N ILE A 463 1.39 1.04 -19.88
CA ILE A 463 1.66 -0.05 -20.83
C ILE A 463 2.97 -0.77 -20.49
N SER A 464 3.22 -0.92 -19.18
CA SER A 464 4.39 -1.66 -18.68
C SER A 464 4.37 -3.13 -19.13
N ASP A 465 5.51 -3.80 -19.09
CA ASP A 465 5.63 -5.24 -19.37
C ASP A 465 4.99 -5.63 -20.73
N ASN A 466 5.43 -4.93 -21.78
CA ASN A 466 5.04 -5.12 -23.17
C ASN A 466 6.28 -5.19 -24.08
N SER A 467 6.10 -5.14 -25.40
CA SER A 467 7.17 -5.23 -26.40
C SER A 467 7.21 -3.98 -27.31
N CYS A 468 6.84 -2.82 -26.78
CA CYS A 468 6.82 -1.58 -27.55
C CYS A 468 8.24 -1.11 -27.89
N THR A 469 8.47 -0.76 -29.15
CA THR A 469 9.77 -0.28 -29.66
C THR A 469 9.71 1.13 -30.25
N ASP A 470 8.52 1.56 -30.69
CA ASP A 470 8.27 2.90 -31.23
C ASP A 470 7.16 3.61 -30.44
N LEU A 471 7.37 4.90 -30.19
CA LEU A 471 6.48 5.81 -29.46
C LEU A 471 5.98 6.97 -30.33
N LEU A 472 6.35 7.03 -31.62
CA LEU A 472 5.85 8.04 -32.55
C LEU A 472 4.32 8.17 -32.54
N PRO A 473 3.50 7.08 -32.52
CA PRO A 473 2.05 7.20 -32.46
C PRO A 473 1.54 8.00 -31.25
N ILE A 474 2.14 7.82 -30.07
CA ILE A 474 1.68 8.52 -28.85
C ILE A 474 2.25 9.94 -28.70
N SER A 475 3.16 10.35 -29.60
CA SER A 475 3.80 11.67 -29.52
C SER A 475 2.82 12.84 -29.66
N ASN A 476 1.66 12.65 -30.30
CA ASN A 476 0.64 13.68 -30.47
C ASN A 476 -0.39 13.78 -29.33
N LEU A 477 -0.30 12.93 -28.30
CA LEU A 477 -1.27 12.88 -27.19
C LEU A 477 -1.04 14.01 -26.16
N LYS A 478 -1.24 15.27 -26.56
CA LYS A 478 -0.89 16.48 -25.78
C LYS A 478 -1.66 16.68 -24.46
N GLN A 479 -2.57 15.77 -24.09
CA GLN A 479 -3.25 15.73 -22.79
C GLN A 479 -2.57 14.78 -21.79
N LEU A 480 -1.63 13.94 -22.24
CA LEU A 480 -0.98 12.93 -21.41
C LEU A 480 -0.20 13.55 -20.25
N LYS A 481 -0.45 13.04 -19.04
CA LYS A 481 0.11 13.47 -17.75
C LYS A 481 0.92 12.35 -17.09
N VAL A 482 0.53 11.11 -17.31
CA VAL A 482 1.19 9.92 -16.76
C VAL A 482 1.44 8.93 -17.90
N LEU A 483 2.68 8.50 -18.05
CA LEU A 483 3.10 7.49 -19.00
C LEU A 483 4.01 6.48 -18.28
N ASP A 484 3.61 5.21 -18.28
CA ASP A 484 4.42 4.11 -17.77
C ASP A 484 4.75 3.15 -18.91
N LEU A 485 6.05 3.05 -19.20
CA LEU A 485 6.66 2.23 -20.24
C LEU A 485 7.60 1.17 -19.63
N SER A 486 7.60 0.98 -18.31
CA SER A 486 8.52 0.07 -17.65
C SER A 486 8.46 -1.36 -18.19
N GLY A 487 9.57 -2.09 -18.19
CA GLY A 487 9.63 -3.45 -18.73
C GLY A 487 9.48 -3.59 -20.25
N ASN A 488 9.35 -2.49 -21.01
CA ASN A 488 9.46 -2.51 -22.48
C ASN A 488 10.95 -2.59 -22.86
N GLN A 489 11.56 -3.75 -22.65
CA GLN A 489 13.01 -3.96 -22.70
C GLN A 489 13.67 -3.58 -24.04
N GLN A 490 12.92 -3.60 -25.15
CA GLN A 490 13.43 -3.25 -26.49
C GLN A 490 13.27 -1.76 -26.85
N LEU A 491 12.60 -0.96 -26.01
CA LEU A 491 12.46 0.47 -26.21
C LEU A 491 13.81 1.17 -26.00
N ALA A 492 14.34 1.82 -27.04
CA ALA A 492 15.62 2.52 -27.00
C ALA A 492 15.54 4.04 -27.22
N SER A 493 14.46 4.55 -27.81
CA SER A 493 14.30 5.98 -28.16
C SER A 493 13.03 6.57 -27.55
N ILE A 494 13.16 7.76 -26.95
CA ILE A 494 12.06 8.52 -26.33
C ILE A 494 12.01 9.99 -26.78
N ASP A 495 12.80 10.37 -27.80
CA ASP A 495 12.94 11.76 -28.25
C ASP A 495 11.60 12.42 -28.63
N CYS A 496 10.67 11.64 -29.20
CA CYS A 496 9.34 12.12 -29.61
C CYS A 496 8.46 12.57 -28.41
N LEU A 497 8.74 12.07 -27.20
CA LEU A 497 8.02 12.44 -25.98
C LEU A 497 8.30 13.89 -25.55
N ALA A 498 9.35 14.54 -26.04
CA ALA A 498 9.67 15.94 -25.73
C ALA A 498 8.53 16.91 -26.10
N SER A 499 7.65 16.49 -27.01
CA SER A 499 6.48 17.24 -27.45
C SER A 499 5.24 17.09 -26.53
N LEU A 500 5.32 16.27 -25.47
CA LEU A 500 4.25 16.03 -24.49
C LEU A 500 4.36 16.97 -23.28
N THR A 501 4.19 18.28 -23.51
CA THR A 501 4.46 19.35 -22.51
C THR A 501 3.58 19.31 -21.25
N LYS A 502 2.57 18.44 -21.17
CA LYS A 502 1.75 18.21 -19.96
C LYS A 502 2.19 17.01 -19.13
N LEU A 503 3.14 16.20 -19.60
CA LEU A 503 3.62 15.01 -18.91
C LEU A 503 4.22 15.38 -17.55
N ARG A 504 3.80 14.64 -16.51
CA ARG A 504 4.15 14.87 -15.10
C ARG A 504 4.89 13.70 -14.49
N ILE A 505 4.59 12.49 -14.95
CA ILE A 505 5.21 11.25 -14.50
C ILE A 505 5.53 10.45 -15.75
N LEU A 506 6.78 10.04 -15.88
CA LEU A 506 7.28 9.12 -16.90
C LEU A 506 8.07 8.01 -16.21
N ILE A 507 7.70 6.76 -16.44
CA ILE A 507 8.38 5.59 -15.87
C ILE A 507 9.01 4.77 -17.01
N LEU A 508 10.31 4.51 -16.91
CA LEU A 508 11.17 3.89 -17.93
C LEU A 508 12.06 2.77 -17.38
N SER A 509 11.88 2.36 -16.12
CA SER A 509 12.67 1.27 -15.53
C SER A 509 12.54 -0.02 -16.34
N ASP A 510 13.64 -0.76 -16.47
CA ASP A 510 13.72 -1.98 -17.30
C ASP A 510 13.43 -1.75 -18.81
N THR A 511 13.83 -0.59 -19.35
CA THR A 511 13.91 -0.29 -20.80
C THR A 511 15.37 -0.21 -21.28
N SER A 512 15.59 -0.18 -22.60
CA SER A 512 16.93 0.01 -23.21
C SER A 512 17.25 1.48 -23.53
N VAL A 513 16.53 2.43 -22.93
CA VAL A 513 16.73 3.86 -23.21
C VAL A 513 18.01 4.37 -22.56
N ASP A 514 18.85 5.05 -23.33
CA ASP A 514 20.13 5.54 -22.81
C ASP A 514 19.95 6.73 -21.83
N PRO A 515 20.77 6.83 -20.75
CA PRO A 515 20.67 7.91 -19.79
C PRO A 515 20.97 9.33 -20.33
N ALA A 516 21.56 9.49 -21.52
CA ALA A 516 21.78 10.81 -22.12
C ALA A 516 20.51 11.31 -22.82
N SER A 517 19.78 10.44 -23.52
CA SER A 517 18.43 10.73 -24.03
C SER A 517 17.47 11.10 -22.92
N ILE A 518 17.54 10.44 -21.76
CA ILE A 518 16.71 10.77 -20.59
C ILE A 518 17.05 12.16 -20.04
N LYS A 519 18.35 12.51 -19.91
CA LYS A 519 18.77 13.87 -19.51
C LYS A 519 18.32 14.95 -20.51
N LYS A 520 18.43 14.66 -21.80
CA LYS A 520 17.96 15.55 -22.89
C LYS A 520 16.44 15.77 -22.79
N LEU A 521 15.66 14.71 -22.56
CA LEU A 521 14.22 14.81 -22.35
C LEU A 521 13.86 15.58 -21.07
N GLN A 522 14.61 15.38 -19.98
CA GLN A 522 14.40 16.11 -18.71
C GLN A 522 14.58 17.63 -18.88
N VAL A 523 15.51 18.07 -19.74
CA VAL A 523 15.67 19.49 -20.11
C VAL A 523 14.47 20.00 -20.90
N SER A 524 13.91 19.20 -21.81
CA SER A 524 12.69 19.55 -22.56
C SER A 524 11.42 19.54 -21.70
N LEU A 525 11.35 18.68 -20.68
CA LEU A 525 10.21 18.50 -19.78
C LEU A 525 10.60 18.73 -18.30
N PRO A 526 11.01 19.95 -17.90
CA PRO A 526 11.59 20.24 -16.58
C PRO A 526 10.60 20.08 -15.40
N THR A 527 9.33 19.80 -15.66
CA THR A 527 8.29 19.57 -14.65
C THR A 527 7.66 18.17 -14.74
N CYS A 528 8.30 17.27 -15.49
CA CYS A 528 8.03 15.84 -15.48
C CYS A 528 9.01 15.14 -14.53
N ASN A 529 8.49 14.31 -13.63
CA ASN A 529 9.28 13.39 -12.83
C ASN A 529 9.57 12.13 -13.66
N ILE A 530 10.82 11.95 -14.09
CA ILE A 530 11.24 10.78 -14.86
C ILE A 530 11.91 9.77 -13.92
N ILE A 531 11.33 8.58 -13.84
CA ILE A 531 11.81 7.44 -13.04
C ILE A 531 12.36 6.41 -14.02
N TYR A 532 13.64 6.06 -13.90
CA TYR A 532 14.35 5.18 -14.82
C TYR A 532 15.37 4.32 -14.08
#